data_AF-A0A420H7R3-F1
#
_entry.id   AF-A0A420H7R3-F1
#
_cell.length_a   1.000
_cell.length_b   1.000
_cell.length_c   1.000
_cell.angle_alpha   90.00
_cell.angle_beta   90.00
_cell.angle_gamma   90.00
#
_symmetry.space_group_name_H-M   'P 1'
#
loop_
_entity.id
_entity.type
_entity.pdbx_description
1 polymer ?
#
loop_
_entity_poly.entity_id
_entity_poly.type
_entity_poly.pdbx_seq_one_letter_code
_entity_poly.pdbx_strand_id
1 'polypeptide(L)' 'MKLQYNEYDIMCALEEIVNGKSLRKACLEWGIPRSTLHDRNTTTQTHKEAARHLKRLPTVVEDRLTNWILNQGALGY' A
#
# COMPACT_ATOMS: atom_id res chain seq x y z
N MET A 1 -13.48 19.60 -1.85
CA MET A 1 -12.98 18.59 -0.90
C MET A 1 -13.99 17.45 -0.90
N LYS A 2 -13.58 16.23 -1.25
CA LYS A 2 -14.48 15.09 -1.45
C LYS A 2 -14.86 14.55 -0.06
N LEU A 3 -16.17 14.35 0.20
CA LEU A 3 -16.63 13.83 1.51
C LEU A 3 -16.24 12.37 1.75
N GLN A 4 -16.01 11.61 0.67
CA GLN A 4 -15.47 10.26 0.69
C GLN A 4 -14.40 10.15 -0.38
N TYR A 5 -13.19 9.81 0.04
CA TYR A 5 -12.07 9.42 -0.82
C TYR A 5 -11.76 7.95 -0.52
N ASN A 6 -11.49 7.16 -1.56
CA ASN A 6 -11.17 5.74 -1.40
C ASN A 6 -9.65 5.53 -1.31
N GLU A 7 -9.21 4.36 -0.86
CA GLU A 7 -7.79 3.97 -0.85
C GLU A 7 -7.16 4.12 -2.25
N TYR A 8 -7.92 3.81 -3.30
CA TYR A 8 -7.50 4.01 -4.69
C TYR A 8 -7.18 5.47 -5.02
N ASP A 9 -8.04 6.41 -4.59
CA ASP A 9 -7.81 7.85 -4.82
C ASP A 9 -6.53 8.32 -4.11
N ILE A 10 -6.26 7.79 -2.91
CA ILE A 10 -5.04 8.08 -2.14
C ILE A 10 -3.82 7.55 -2.88
N MET A 11 -3.87 6.31 -3.39
CA MET A 11 -2.75 5.70 -4.13
C MET A 11 -2.42 6.50 -5.40
N CYS A 12 -3.43 6.84 -6.21
CA CYS A 12 -3.21 7.66 -7.40
C CYS A 12 -2.65 9.05 -7.06
N ALA A 13 -3.15 9.69 -6.01
CA ALA A 13 -2.63 10.99 -5.56
C ALA A 13 -1.17 10.91 -5.09
N LEU A 14 -0.77 9.84 -4.39
CA LEU A 14 0.62 9.60 -4.00
C LEU A 14 1.52 9.35 -5.21
N GLU A 15 1.04 8.60 -6.19
CA GLU A 15 1.79 8.32 -7.42
C GLU A 15 2.03 9.59 -8.23
N GLU A 16 1.03 10.48 -8.34
CA GLU A 16 1.21 11.80 -8.94
C GLU A 16 2.23 12.67 -8.18
N ILE A 17 2.27 12.58 -6.85
CA ILE A 17 3.25 13.30 -6.03
C ILE A 17 4.67 12.79 -6.33
N VAL A 18 4.85 11.47 -6.44
CA VAL A 18 6.12 10.86 -6.84
C VAL A 18 6.53 11.28 -8.25
N ASN A 19 5.56 11.42 -9.16
CA ASN A 19 5.77 11.94 -10.53
C ASN A 19 6.09 13.45 -10.59
N GLY A 20 6.23 14.12 -9.44
CA GLY A 20 6.67 15.52 -9.34
C GLY A 20 5.54 16.54 -9.16
N LYS A 21 4.30 16.09 -8.98
CA LYS A 21 3.17 16.98 -8.64
C LYS A 21 3.29 17.42 -7.18
N SER A 22 3.05 18.69 -6.90
CA SER A 22 3.11 19.16 -5.51
C SER A 22 1.95 18.59 -4.68
N LEU A 23 2.22 18.25 -3.42
CA LEU A 23 1.23 17.72 -2.48
C LEU A 23 -0.04 18.60 -2.42
N ARG A 24 0.12 19.92 -2.48
CA ARG A 24 -1.00 20.88 -2.51
C ARG A 24 -1.86 20.75 -3.77
N LYS A 25 -1.26 20.53 -4.94
CA LYS A 25 -2.01 20.29 -6.20
C LYS A 25 -2.75 18.96 -6.11
N ALA A 26 -2.09 17.89 -5.67
CA ALA A 26 -2.72 16.58 -5.53
C ALA A 26 -3.92 16.62 -4.56
N CYS A 27 -3.82 17.32 -3.43
CA CYS A 27 -4.94 17.52 -2.50
C CYS A 27 -6.16 18.18 -3.16
N LEU A 28 -5.93 19.18 -4.01
CA LEU A 28 -6.99 19.94 -4.65
C LEU A 28 -7.67 19.14 -5.76
N GLU A 29 -6.89 18.45 -6.59
CA GLU A 29 -7.37 17.60 -7.69
C GLU A 29 -8.17 16.41 -7.20
N TRP A 30 -7.61 15.65 -6.24
CA TRP A 30 -8.24 14.45 -5.71
C TRP A 30 -9.25 14.74 -4.59
N GLY A 31 -9.28 15.99 -4.10
CA GLY A 31 -10.16 16.42 -3.02
C GLY A 31 -9.84 15.78 -1.67
N ILE A 32 -8.60 15.32 -1.47
CA ILE A 32 -8.14 14.61 -0.27
C ILE A 32 -7.54 15.62 0.73
N PRO A 33 -7.80 15.49 2.04
CA PRO A 33 -7.17 16.33 3.05
C PRO A 33 -5.64 16.24 3.01
N ARG A 34 -4.99 17.37 3.22
CA ARG A 34 -3.53 17.49 3.22
C ARG A 34 -2.87 16.62 4.28
N SER A 35 -3.46 16.56 5.48
CA SER A 35 -2.99 15.70 6.56
C SER A 35 -2.96 14.23 6.13
N THR A 36 -4.02 13.74 5.50
CA THR A 36 -4.11 12.35 5.03
C THR A 36 -3.00 12.00 4.03
N LEU A 37 -2.76 12.84 3.03
CA LEU A 37 -1.70 12.60 2.05
C LEU A 37 -0.30 12.78 2.64
N HIS A 38 -0.12 13.76 3.53
CA HIS A 38 1.14 13.98 4.22
C HIS A 38 1.49 12.77 5.11
N ASP A 39 0.57 12.35 5.97
CA ASP A 39 0.75 11.20 6.85
C ASP A 39 1.03 9.94 6.03
N ARG A 40 0.32 9.71 4.92
CA ARG A 40 0.62 8.56 4.06
C ARG A 40 1.96 8.65 3.35
N ASN A 41 2.39 9.84 2.92
CA ASN A 41 3.69 10.04 2.29
C ASN A 41 4.85 9.87 3.29
N THR A 42 4.69 10.34 4.53
CA THR A 42 5.71 10.24 5.59
C THR A 42 5.71 8.88 6.28
N THR A 43 4.55 8.26 6.46
CA THR A 43 4.37 6.92 7.05
C THR A 43 4.44 5.80 6.00
N THR A 44 5.14 6.03 4.89
CA THR A 44 5.51 4.99 3.89
C THR A 44 6.54 3.97 4.44
N GLN A 45 6.65 3.84 5.76
CA GLN A 45 6.84 2.52 6.36
C GLN A 45 5.45 2.08 6.80
N THR A 46 4.71 1.50 5.86
CA THR A 46 3.36 1.03 6.16
C THR A 46 3.45 0.17 7.42
N HIS A 47 2.48 0.25 8.35
CA HIS A 47 2.47 -0.66 9.50
C HIS A 47 2.66 -2.14 9.09
N LYS A 48 2.32 -2.51 7.84
CA LYS A 48 2.62 -3.81 7.24
C LYS A 48 4.12 -4.06 7.01
N GLU A 49 4.88 -3.07 6.53
CA GLU A 49 6.34 -3.13 6.39
C GLU A 49 7.06 -3.00 7.75
N ALA A 50 6.59 -2.11 8.61
CA ALA A 50 7.08 -1.96 9.98
C ALA A 50 6.67 -3.14 10.88
N ALA A 51 5.68 -3.95 10.51
CA ALA A 51 5.38 -5.22 11.18
C ALA A 51 5.92 -6.43 10.40
N ARG A 52 6.67 -6.22 9.31
CA ARG A 52 7.24 -7.31 8.50
C ARG A 52 8.22 -8.15 9.31
N HIS A 53 8.90 -7.55 10.27
CA HIS A 53 9.76 -8.23 11.26
C HIS A 53 8.99 -8.80 12.47
N LEU A 54 7.72 -8.43 12.65
CA LEU A 54 6.79 -9.04 13.61
C LEU A 54 6.03 -10.23 13.01
N LYS A 55 6.21 -10.53 11.72
CA LYS A 55 5.69 -11.76 11.12
C LYS A 55 6.37 -12.97 11.77
N ARG A 56 5.55 -13.93 12.22
CA ARG A 56 6.02 -15.20 12.80
C ARG A 56 6.90 -16.02 11.84
N LEU A 57 6.76 -15.81 10.53
CA LEU A 57 7.50 -16.52 9.49
C LEU A 57 8.21 -15.51 8.56
N PRO A 58 9.49 -15.74 8.23
CA PRO A 58 10.17 -14.97 7.19
C PRO A 58 9.45 -15.10 5.84
N THR A 59 9.45 -14.04 5.04
CA THR A 59 8.80 -13.99 3.71
C THR A 59 9.22 -15.13 2.79
N VAL A 60 10.50 -15.54 2.84
CA VAL A 60 11.03 -16.66 2.03
C VAL A 60 10.32 -17.98 2.37
N VAL A 61 9.89 -18.16 3.62
CA VAL A 61 9.16 -19.36 4.06
C VAL A 61 7.70 -19.27 3.64
N GLU A 62 7.07 -18.10 3.74
CA GLU A 62 5.72 -17.86 3.24
C GLU A 62 5.63 -18.15 1.72
N ASP A 63 6.59 -17.67 0.94
CA ASP A 63 6.63 -17.87 -0.52
C ASP A 63 6.80 -19.36 -0.88
N ARG A 64 7.69 -20.06 -0.16
CA ARG A 64 7.90 -21.50 -0.34
C ARG A 64 6.66 -22.31 0.02
N LEU A 65 5.98 -21.97 1.12
CA LEU A 65 4.75 -22.63 1.54
C LEU A 65 3.62 -22.39 0.53
N THR A 66 3.49 -21.16 0.04
CA THR A 66 2.49 -20.78 -0.95
C THR A 66 2.70 -21.55 -2.25
N ASN A 67 3.93 -21.59 -2.75
CA ASN A 67 4.26 -22.38 -3.94
C ASN A 67 4.02 -23.87 -3.74
N TRP A 68 4.32 -24.41 -2.56
CA TRP A 68 4.04 -25.81 -2.25
C TRP A 68 2.53 -26.10 -2.28
N ILE A 69 1.69 -25.27 -1.63
CA ILE A 69 0.23 -25.44 -1.61
C ILE A 69 -0.36 -25.36 -3.02
N LEU A 70 0.07 -24.38 -3.84
CA LEU A 70 -0.41 -24.24 -5.21
C LEU A 70 -0.04 -25.46 -6.07
N ASN A 71 1.17 -25.98 -5.90
CA ASN A 71 1.61 -27.18 -6.61
C ASN A 71 0.86 -28.43 -6.12
N GLN A 72 0.52 -28.54 -4.84
CA GLN A 72 -0.30 -29.65 -4.33
C GLN A 72 -1.72 -29.60 -4.91
N GLY A 73 -2.35 -28.42 -4.96
CA GLY A 73 -3.67 -28.27 -5.58
C GLY A 73 -3.67 -28.56 -7.09
N ALA A 74 -2.59 -28.22 -7.80
CA ALA A 74 -2.43 -28.59 -9.21
C ALA A 74 -2.25 -30.10 -9.43
N LEU A 75 -1.75 -30.82 -8.40
CA LEU A 75 -1.62 -32.28 -8.41
C LEU A 75 -2.88 -33.00 -7.92
N GLY A 76 -3.92 -32.28 -7.50
CA GLY A 76 -5.22 -32.84 -7.10
C GLY A 76 -5.25 -33.50 -5.71
N TYR A 77 -4.30 -33.15 -4.83
CA TYR A 77 -4.34 -33.49 -3.40
C TYR A 77 -5.00 -32.39 -2.57
#